data_AF-A0A364K8C2-F1
#
_entry.id   AF-A0A364K8C2-F1
#
_cell.length_a   1.000
_cell.length_b   1.000
_cell.length_c   1.000
_cell.angle_alpha   90.00
_cell.angle_beta   90.00
_cell.angle_gamma   90.00
#
_symmetry.space_group_name_H-M   'P 1'
#
loop_
_entity.id
_entity.type
_entity.pdbx_description
1 polymer ?
#
loop_
_entity_poly.entity_id
_entity_poly.type
_entity_poly.pdbx_seq_one_letter_code
_entity_poly.pdbx_strand_id
1 'polypeptide(L)' 'MAKKKRSREKQKNKPTKLKYTLIAHQFHKETIAPLVKQYRRAMCLKNYDAARDFFQQLTEARQHHRLLLHRKEKVRIK' A
#
# COMPACT_ATOMS: atom_id res chain seq x y z
N MET A 1 -41.24 -9.99 -37.78
CA MET A 1 -40.42 -11.03 -37.12
C MET A 1 -39.36 -10.37 -36.24
N ALA A 2 -39.64 -10.21 -34.94
CA ALA A 2 -38.72 -9.58 -34.00
C ALA A 2 -37.53 -10.50 -33.71
N LYS A 3 -36.29 -10.04 -33.95
CA LYS A 3 -35.07 -10.80 -33.65
C LYS A 3 -34.96 -11.04 -32.15
N LYS A 4 -35.08 -12.30 -31.70
CA LYS A 4 -34.85 -12.73 -30.31
C LYS A 4 -33.43 -12.33 -29.87
N LYS A 5 -33.30 -11.32 -28.99
CA LYS A 5 -32.03 -10.98 -28.32
C LYS A 5 -31.61 -12.18 -27.47
N ARG A 6 -30.56 -12.90 -27.90
CA ARG A 6 -29.93 -13.95 -27.09
C ARG A 6 -29.28 -13.28 -25.87
N SER A 7 -29.90 -13.40 -24.71
CA SER A 7 -29.26 -13.13 -23.42
C SER A 7 -28.10 -14.10 -23.28
N ARG A 8 -26.86 -13.66 -23.55
CA ARG A 8 -25.66 -14.40 -23.15
C ARG A 8 -25.63 -14.35 -21.64
N GLU A 9 -25.80 -15.49 -20.97
CA GLU A 9 -25.54 -15.60 -19.53
C GLU A 9 -24.15 -15.03 -19.26
N LYS A 10 -24.07 -14.02 -18.38
CA LYS A 10 -22.78 -13.48 -17.94
C LYS A 10 -22.06 -14.62 -17.23
N GLN A 11 -20.94 -15.08 -17.80
CA GLN A 11 -20.06 -16.03 -17.12
C GLN A 11 -19.75 -15.50 -15.72
N LYS A 12 -19.98 -16.32 -14.70
CA LYS A 12 -19.58 -15.99 -13.32
C LYS A 12 -18.08 -15.74 -13.31
N ASN A 13 -17.66 -14.54 -12.90
CA ASN A 13 -16.26 -14.20 -12.76
C ASN A 13 -15.61 -15.21 -11.80
N LYS A 14 -14.54 -15.87 -12.25
CA LYS A 14 -13.75 -16.74 -11.38
C LYS A 14 -13.12 -15.89 -10.27
N PRO A 15 -12.98 -16.42 -9.04
CA PRO A 15 -12.29 -15.72 -7.97
C PRO A 15 -10.85 -15.40 -8.39
N THR A 16 -10.38 -14.22 -8.02
CA THR A 16 -9.04 -13.75 -8.38
C THR A 16 -7.96 -14.64 -7.76
N LYS A 17 -6.90 -14.95 -8.51
CA LYS A 17 -5.76 -15.72 -8.01
C LYS A 17 -5.10 -14.98 -6.83
N LEU A 18 -4.62 -15.75 -5.86
CA LEU A 18 -3.92 -15.23 -4.69
C LEU A 18 -2.60 -14.59 -5.13
N LYS A 19 -2.33 -13.37 -4.66
CA LYS A 19 -1.08 -12.67 -4.87
C LYS A 19 -0.31 -12.60 -3.56
N TYR A 20 1.01 -12.70 -3.64
CA TYR A 20 1.90 -12.59 -2.49
C TYR A 20 2.87 -11.42 -2.71
N THR A 21 3.18 -10.69 -1.64
CA THR A 21 4.21 -9.63 -1.61
C THR A 21 5.16 -9.84 -0.45
N LEU A 22 6.35 -9.27 -0.51
CA LEU A 22 7.25 -9.25 0.64
C LEU A 22 6.65 -8.40 1.77
N ILE A 23 6.86 -8.83 3.03
CA ILE A 23 6.48 -8.05 4.22
C ILE A 23 7.01 -6.61 4.13
N ALA A 24 8.25 -6.44 3.68
CA ALA A 24 8.85 -5.12 3.53
C ALA A 24 8.03 -4.19 2.61
N HIS A 25 7.53 -4.69 1.48
CA HIS A 25 6.71 -3.90 0.58
C HIS A 25 5.36 -3.51 1.20
N GLN A 26 4.75 -4.42 1.94
CA GLN A 26 3.52 -4.14 2.68
C GLN A 26 3.76 -3.09 3.78
N PHE A 27 4.81 -3.26 4.57
CA PHE A 27 5.21 -2.32 5.61
C PHE A 27 5.49 -0.92 5.05
N HIS A 28 6.19 -0.83 3.91
CA HIS A 28 6.42 0.45 3.24
C HIS A 28 5.10 1.11 2.84
N LYS A 29 4.16 0.35 2.26
CA LYS A 29 2.86 0.86 1.82
C LYS A 29 2.00 1.35 2.99
N GLU A 30 2.00 0.62 4.10
CA GLU A 30 1.13 0.88 5.25
C GLU A 30 1.71 1.93 6.21
N THR A 31 3.04 2.00 6.33
CA THR A 31 3.70 2.85 7.36
C THR A 31 4.48 4.00 6.73
N ILE A 32 5.44 3.71 5.85
CA ILE A 32 6.36 4.74 5.32
C ILE A 32 5.62 5.70 4.39
N ALA A 33 4.83 5.20 3.44
CA ALA A 33 4.17 6.04 2.46
C ALA A 33 3.19 7.07 3.08
N PRO A 34 2.35 6.70 4.07
CA PRO A 34 1.54 7.67 4.81
C PRO A 34 2.37 8.71 5.56
N LEU A 35 3.45 8.31 6.24
CA LEU A 35 4.34 9.23 6.95
C LEU A 35 5.02 10.23 6.00
N VAL A 36 5.49 9.78 4.83
CA VAL A 36 6.03 10.67 3.78
C VAL A 36 4.99 11.71 3.38
N LYS A 37 3.74 11.27 3.17
CA LYS A 37 2.65 12.16 2.78
C LYS A 37 2.34 13.19 3.86
N GLN A 38 2.29 12.78 5.13
CA GLN A 38 2.04 13.66 6.28
C GLN A 38 3.18 14.67 6.45
N TYR A 39 4.43 14.21 6.41
CA TYR A 39 5.61 15.08 6.45
C TYR A 39 5.57 16.15 5.35
N ARG A 40 5.35 15.74 4.10
CA ARG A 40 5.24 16.69 2.97
C ARG A 40 4.12 17.70 3.18
N ARG A 41 2.96 17.25 3.68
CA ARG A 41 1.83 18.14 3.99
C ARG A 41 2.20 19.14 5.09
N ALA A 42 2.85 18.70 6.17
CA ALA A 42 3.29 19.58 7.25
C ALA A 42 4.28 20.64 6.75
N MET A 43 5.24 20.25 5.92
CA MET A 43 6.17 21.16 5.26
C MET A 43 5.47 22.18 4.35
N CYS A 44 4.47 21.76 3.56
CA CYS A 44 3.68 22.68 2.74
C CYS A 44 2.90 23.70 3.59
N LEU A 45 2.40 23.29 4.76
CA LEU A 45 1.70 24.15 5.71
C LEU A 45 2.65 24.96 6.60
N LYS A 46 3.98 24.82 6.43
CA LYS A 46 5.01 25.43 7.28
C LYS A 46 4.87 25.10 8.76
N ASN A 47 4.25 23.96 9.09
CA ASN A 47 4.19 23.45 10.45
C ASN A 47 5.44 22.62 10.73
N TYR A 48 6.51 23.30 11.15
CA TYR A 48 7.83 22.69 11.30
C TYR A 48 7.92 21.75 12.50
N ASP A 49 7.19 22.01 13.58
CA ASP A 49 7.18 21.14 14.76
C ASP A 49 6.60 19.77 14.41
N ALA A 50 5.42 19.75 13.77
CA ALA A 50 4.84 18.50 13.29
C ALA A 50 5.71 17.83 12.21
N ALA A 51 6.34 18.61 11.33
CA ALA A 51 7.24 18.07 10.32
C ALA A 51 8.47 17.38 10.94
N ARG A 52 9.02 17.92 12.03
CA ARG A 52 10.13 17.32 12.77
C ARG A 52 9.73 15.96 13.34
N ASP A 53 8.57 15.87 13.97
CA ASP A 53 8.07 14.62 14.55
C ASP A 53 7.86 13.54 13.48
N PHE A 54 7.21 13.91 12.37
CA PHE A 54 7.02 12.99 11.24
C PHE A 54 8.36 12.55 10.63
N PHE A 55 9.35 13.45 10.57
CA PHE A 55 10.67 13.12 10.05
C PHE A 55 11.42 12.13 10.95
N GLN A 56 11.32 12.28 12.26
CA GLN A 56 11.90 11.33 13.21
C GLN A 56 11.27 9.94 13.08
N GLN A 57 9.94 9.87 13.09
CA GLN A 57 9.20 8.62 12.88
C GLN A 57 9.55 7.96 11.53
N LEU A 58 9.71 8.76 10.48
CA LEU A 58 10.09 8.28 9.16
C LEU A 58 11.50 7.70 9.13
N THR A 59 12.41 8.24 9.94
CA THR A 59 13.79 7.75 10.06
C THR A 59 13.82 6.39 10.74
N GLU A 60 13.08 6.24 11.84
CA GLU A 60 12.91 4.97 12.56
C GLU A 60 12.23 3.90 11.67
N ALA A 61 11.14 4.27 10.99
CA ALA A 61 10.42 3.38 10.09
C ALA A 61 11.31 2.90 8.93
N ARG A 62 12.19 3.76 8.39
CA ARG A 62 13.15 3.37 7.35
C ARG A 62 14.19 2.39 7.86
N GLN A 63 14.68 2.55 9.09
CA GLN A 63 15.59 1.59 9.70
C GLN A 63 14.91 0.23 9.87
N HIS A 64 13.68 0.21 10.39
CA HIS A 64 12.90 -1.02 10.52
C HIS A 64 12.65 -1.70 9.17
N HIS A 65 12.28 -0.94 8.15
CA HIS A 65 12.09 -1.46 6.80
C HIS A 65 13.36 -2.11 6.23
N ARG A 66 14.55 -1.56 6.50
CA ARG A 66 15.83 -2.19 6.09
C ARG A 66 15.99 -3.58 6.69
N LEU A 67 15.62 -3.77 7.97
CA LEU A 67 15.67 -5.08 8.61
C LEU A 67 14.71 -6.08 7.96
N LEU A 68 13.52 -5.62 7.55
CA LEU A 68 12.50 -6.46 6.91
C LEU A 68 12.90 -6.91 5.49
N LEU A 69 13.71 -6.13 4.76
CA LEU A 69 14.19 -6.51 3.42
C LEU A 69 14.98 -7.82 3.43
N HIS A 70 15.74 -8.08 4.51
CA HIS A 70 16.59 -9.27 4.61
C HIS A 70 15.79 -10.55 4.88
N ARG A 71 14.61 -10.46 5.50
CA ARG A 71 13.84 -11.64 5.95
C ARG A 71 13.14 -12.40 4.81
N LYS A 72 12.97 -11.81 3.62
CA LYS A 72 12.32 -12.40 2.42
C LYS A 72 10.93 -13.06 2.65
N GLU A 73 10.30 -12.81 3.79
CA GLU A 73 8.98 -13.35 4.14
C GLU A 73 7.90 -12.77 3.23
N LYS A 74 7.01 -13.63 2.74
CA LYS A 74 5.92 -13.27 1.83
C LYS A 74 4.57 -13.31 2.54
N VAL A 75 3.77 -12.27 2.35
CA VAL A 75 2.39 -12.14 2.84
C VAL A 75 1.43 -12.16 1.68
N ARG A 76 0.27 -12.79 1.91
CA ARG A 76 -0.84 -12.80 0.97
C ARG A 76 -1.51 -11.43 0.92
N ILE A 77 -1.62 -10.87 -0.28
CA ILE A 77 -2.35 -9.64 -0.55
C ILE A 77 -3.84 -10.01 -0.69
N LYS A 78 -4.70 -9.31 0.05
CA LYS A 78 -6.16 -9.38 -0.11
C LYS A 78 -6.62 -8.43 -1.21
#